data_AF-A0A0B6XU37-F1
#
_entry.id   AF-A0A0B6XU37-F1
#
_cell.length_a   1.000
_cell.length_b   1.000
_cell.length_c   1.000
_cell.angle_alpha   90.00
_cell.angle_beta   90.00
_cell.angle_gamma   90.00
#
_symmetry.space_group_name_H-M   'P 1'
#
loop_
_entity.id
_entity.type
_entity.pdbx_description
1 polymer ?
#
loop_
_entity_poly.entity_id
_entity_poly.type
_entity_poly.pdbx_seq_one_letter_code
_entity_poly.pdbx_strand_id
1 'polypeptide(L)' 'GGPKKLTLPSKSTDVDLTRMLSSGSFGNLECLSLAFTQVTSACAGDLIKLPSLRYLNLWSTQFGDQGLQIISE' A
#
# COMPACT_ATOMS: atom_id res chain seq x y z
N GLY A 1 -11.43 -11.75 9.59
CA GLY A 1 -11.36 -10.30 9.39
C GLY A 1 -9.92 -9.87 9.51
N GLY A 2 -9.41 -9.12 8.54
CA GLY A 2 -8.01 -8.66 8.52
C GLY A 2 -7.70 -7.55 9.51
N PRO A 3 -6.42 -7.14 9.58
CA PRO A 3 -6.01 -5.99 10.38
C PRO A 3 -6.65 -4.71 9.85
N LYS A 4 -6.96 -3.77 10.76
CA LYS A 4 -7.40 -2.40 10.41
C LYS A 4 -6.24 -1.46 10.12
N LYS A 5 -5.05 -1.75 10.68
CA LYS A 5 -3.85 -0.94 10.53
C LYS A 5 -2.67 -1.84 10.20
N LEU A 6 -1.83 -1.40 9.26
CA LEU A 6 -0.65 -2.14 8.86
C LEU A 6 0.49 -1.18 8.51
N THR A 7 1.71 -1.56 8.87
CA THR A 7 2.93 -0.85 8.51
C THR A 7 3.91 -1.84 7.92
N LEU A 8 4.47 -1.53 6.75
CA LEU A 8 5.52 -2.35 6.14
C LEU A 8 6.90 -1.95 6.67
N PRO A 9 7.84 -2.90 6.86
CA PRO A 9 9.22 -2.61 7.20
C PRO A 9 9.91 -1.72 6.15
N SER A 10 10.85 -0.88 6.54
CA SER A 10 11.54 0.08 5.64
C SER A 10 12.27 -0.54 4.44
N LYS A 11 12.62 -1.83 4.51
CA LYS A 11 13.25 -2.54 3.38
C LYS A 11 12.25 -3.10 2.37
N SER A 12 10.95 -2.92 2.59
CA SER A 12 9.91 -3.50 1.73
C SER A 12 9.89 -2.87 0.36
N THR A 13 9.64 -3.72 -0.64
CA THR A 13 9.50 -3.36 -2.06
C THR A 13 8.05 -3.60 -2.52
N ASP A 14 7.77 -3.24 -3.78
CA ASP A 14 6.47 -3.54 -4.41
C ASP A 14 6.14 -5.03 -4.34
N VAL A 15 7.14 -5.89 -4.54
CA VAL A 15 6.96 -7.35 -4.51
C VAL A 15 6.51 -7.83 -3.12
N ASP A 16 7.04 -7.23 -2.05
CA ASP A 16 6.67 -7.60 -0.68
C ASP A 16 5.24 -7.17 -0.37
N LEU A 17 4.85 -5.97 -0.80
CA LEU A 17 3.48 -5.47 -0.70
C LEU A 17 2.50 -6.36 -1.49
N THR A 18 2.79 -6.66 -2.76
CA THR A 18 1.93 -7.51 -3.60
C THR A 18 1.78 -8.91 -3.02
N ARG A 19 2.86 -9.56 -2.57
CA ARG A 19 2.78 -10.88 -1.92
C ARG A 19 1.92 -10.84 -0.67
N MET A 20 2.15 -9.84 0.17
CA MET A 20 1.45 -9.69 1.43
C MET A 20 -0.05 -9.48 1.20
N LEU A 21 -0.43 -8.59 0.29
CA LEU A 21 -1.82 -8.36 -0.10
C LEU A 21 -2.49 -9.57 -0.77
N SER A 22 -1.75 -10.34 -1.58
CA SER A 22 -2.28 -11.52 -2.27
C SER A 22 -2.54 -12.71 -1.34
N SER A 23 -1.79 -12.81 -0.24
CA SER A 23 -1.87 -13.95 0.70
C SER A 23 -2.93 -13.80 1.81
N GLY A 24 -3.56 -12.64 1.95
CA GLY A 24 -4.42 -12.35 3.11
C GLY A 24 -5.70 -11.58 2.78
N SER A 25 -6.61 -11.56 3.75
CA SER A 25 -7.88 -10.83 3.64
C SER A 25 -7.72 -9.42 4.23
N PHE A 26 -7.55 -8.41 3.38
CA PHE A 26 -7.37 -7.00 3.80
C PHE A 26 -8.59 -6.12 3.54
N GLY A 27 -9.77 -6.73 3.40
CA GLY A 27 -11.02 -6.01 3.15
C GLY A 27 -11.41 -4.98 4.21
N ASN A 28 -10.88 -5.10 5.44
CA ASN A 28 -11.12 -4.16 6.55
C ASN A 28 -9.92 -3.26 6.85
N LEU A 29 -8.88 -3.26 6.00
CA LEU A 29 -7.69 -2.45 6.24
C LEU A 29 -8.02 -0.98 6.00
N GLU A 30 -7.94 -0.17 7.06
CA GLU A 30 -8.29 1.25 7.05
C GLU A 30 -7.04 2.14 6.99
N CYS A 31 -5.91 1.70 7.53
CA CYS A 31 -4.66 2.46 7.53
C CYS A 31 -3.48 1.61 7.04
N LEU A 32 -2.79 2.07 6.02
CA LEU A 32 -1.58 1.47 5.49
C LEU A 32 -0.43 2.49 5.54
N SER A 33 0.65 2.15 6.23
CA SER A 33 1.88 2.93 6.23
C SER A 33 2.95 2.23 5.42
N LEU A 34 3.36 2.89 4.34
CA LEU A 34 4.50 2.53 3.49
C LEU A 34 5.66 3.51 3.70
N ALA A 35 5.62 4.32 4.75
CA ALA A 35 6.65 5.31 5.01
C ALA A 35 8.05 4.67 5.11
N PHE A 36 9.03 5.34 4.51
CA PHE A 36 10.43 4.91 4.46
C PHE A 36 10.65 3.53 3.81
N THR A 37 9.73 3.08 2.96
CA THR A 37 9.87 1.85 2.17
C THR A 37 10.42 2.15 0.77
N GLN A 38 10.81 1.10 0.04
CA GLN A 38 11.30 1.18 -1.34
C GLN A 38 10.20 0.95 -2.37
N VAL A 39 8.93 1.09 -1.98
CA VAL A 39 7.80 0.95 -2.91
C VAL A 39 7.84 2.06 -3.98
N THR A 40 7.40 1.69 -5.18
CA THR A 40 7.27 2.57 -6.34
C THR A 40 5.80 2.65 -6.79
N SER A 41 5.52 3.49 -7.79
CA SER A 41 4.18 3.59 -8.39
C SER A 41 3.68 2.29 -9.03
N ALA A 42 4.54 1.28 -9.23
CA ALA A 42 4.13 -0.02 -9.77
C ALA A 42 3.13 -0.76 -8.86
N CYS A 43 3.13 -0.48 -7.54
CA CYS A 43 2.19 -1.09 -6.61
C CYS A 43 0.81 -0.41 -6.55
N ALA A 44 0.59 0.71 -7.26
CA ALA A 44 -0.67 1.46 -7.22
C ALA A 44 -1.90 0.58 -7.54
N GLY A 45 -1.77 -0.34 -8.52
CA GLY A 45 -2.82 -1.28 -8.88
C GLY A 45 -3.18 -2.29 -7.77
N ASP A 46 -2.31 -2.53 -6.80
CA ASP A 46 -2.63 -3.34 -5.62
C ASP A 46 -3.28 -2.51 -4.51
N LEU A 47 -2.90 -1.24 -4.38
CA LEU A 47 -3.46 -0.33 -3.37
C LEU A 47 -4.95 -0.06 -3.60
N ILE A 48 -5.37 0.10 -4.85
CA ILE A 48 -6.80 0.33 -5.20
C ILE A 48 -7.70 -0.88 -4.87
N LYS A 49 -7.12 -2.07 -4.65
CA LYS A 49 -7.86 -3.28 -4.28
C LYS A 49 -8.24 -3.31 -2.80
N LEU A 50 -7.88 -2.30 -2.01
CA LEU A 50 -8.16 -2.20 -0.59
C LEU A 50 -9.44 -1.40 -0.33
N PRO A 51 -10.62 -2.05 -0.25
CA PRO A 51 -11.92 -1.37 -0.32
C PRO A 51 -12.24 -0.50 0.89
N SER A 52 -11.56 -0.73 2.02
CA SER A 52 -11.78 0.05 3.25
C SER A 52 -10.64 1.01 3.56
N LEU A 53 -9.66 1.19 2.67
CA LEU A 53 -8.49 2.02 2.94
C LEU A 53 -8.87 3.50 3.02
N ARG A 54 -8.50 4.15 4.13
CA ARG A 54 -8.82 5.56 4.42
C ARG A 54 -7.59 6.42 4.64
N TYR A 55 -6.49 5.80 5.04
CA TYR A 55 -5.23 6.48 5.30
C TYR A 55 -4.09 5.71 4.66
N LEU A 56 -3.36 6.39 3.77
CA LEU A 56 -2.17 5.87 3.12
C LEU A 56 -1.00 6.82 3.40
N ASN A 57 0.03 6.31 4.06
CA ASN A 57 1.26 7.09 4.32
C ASN A 57 2.37 6.67 3.36
N LEU A 58 2.79 7.60 2.51
CA LEU A 58 3.82 7.43 1.47
C LEU A 58 5.09 8.23 1.76
N TRP A 59 5.27 8.72 3.00
CA TRP A 59 6.42 9.55 3.37
C TRP A 59 7.75 8.87 3.02
N SER A 60 8.64 9.56 2.30
CA SER A 60 9.96 9.06 1.92
C SER A 60 9.89 7.71 1.17
N THR A 61 9.05 7.63 0.13
CA THR A 61 8.97 6.50 -0.80
C THR A 61 9.32 6.93 -2.22
N GLN A 62 9.43 5.98 -3.16
CA GLN A 62 9.57 6.26 -4.60
C GLN A 62 8.21 6.28 -5.31
N PHE A 63 7.12 6.44 -4.55
CA PHE A 63 5.77 6.53 -5.09
C PHE A 63 5.54 7.91 -5.70
N GLY A 64 5.58 8.00 -7.03
CA GLY A 64 5.44 9.25 -7.78
C GLY A 64 4.02 9.54 -8.26
N ASP A 65 3.89 10.67 -8.96
CA ASP A 65 2.61 11.25 -9.42
C ASP A 65 1.77 10.31 -10.29
N GLN A 66 2.41 9.49 -11.12
CA GLN A 66 1.70 8.49 -11.93
C GLN A 66 0.94 7.49 -11.04
N GLY A 67 1.53 7.10 -9.91
CA GLY A 67 0.87 6.25 -8.93
C GLY A 67 -0.26 6.98 -8.21
N LEU A 68 -0.06 8.28 -7.90
CA LEU A 68 -1.08 9.11 -7.26
C LEU A 68 -2.33 9.26 -8.13
N GLN A 69 -2.15 9.46 -9.44
CA GLN A 69 -3.26 9.51 -10.40
C GLN A 69 -4.10 8.22 -10.32
N ILE A 70 -3.45 7.06 -10.38
CA ILE A 70 -4.13 5.75 -10.33
C ILE A 70 -4.92 5.55 -9.04
N ILE A 71 -4.39 5.96 -7.88
CA ILE A 71 -5.09 5.76 -6.59
C ILE A 71 -6.11 6.86 -6.27
N SER A 72 -6.19 7.90 -7.10
CA SER A 72 -7.13 9.02 -6.97
C SER A 72 -8.37 8.90 -7.86
N GLU A 73 -8.33 7.99 -8.84
CA GLU A 73 -9.47 7.61 -9.69
C GLU A 73 -10.42 6.66 -8.96
#